data_AF-A0A371P629-F1
#
_entry.id   AF-A0A371P629-F1
#
_cell.length_a   1.000
_cell.length_b   1.000
_cell.length_c   1.000
_cell.angle_alpha   90.00
_cell.angle_beta   90.00
_cell.angle_gamma   90.00
#
_symmetry.space_group_name_H-M   'P 1'
#
loop_
_entity.id
_entity.type
_entity.pdbx_description
1 polymer ?
#
loop_
_entity_poly.entity_id
_entity_poly.type
_entity_poly.pdbx_seq_one_letter_code
_entity_poly.pdbx_strand_id
1 'polypeptide(L)'
;MKWMSKRFTFVVIPDANQSVQRYSVPGLIIVLIPALIILLAICAALFITLFSGKASTLKDVKHQLSLSESGYEEQLKEREDLIAALEADVTALSAQAKHVESRMSEITELELQLKEIAGIQESEVRISSGVTIEEGGQGGEELPLPVQANDSLAAETLQELSAMSSQMDELKPSLEATKEALLKHQRILDITPTIWPADSRKITSTFGVRRDPFTRRAAVHSGLDLGGDRGDPIYAAADGVVTLSERTYPYGNNIIINHGRSIETRYLHLNKRLVEVGATVKKGDLIGELGNTGRSTGPHLHYEVIVGGEHVDPMPYLKEDREEK
;
A
#
# COMPACT_ATOMS: atom_id res chain seq x y z
N MET A 1 -2.10 -23.36 111.88
CA MET A 1 -1.00 -24.33 111.67
C MET A 1 0.06 -24.18 112.77
N LYS A 2 0.03 -25.02 113.83
CA LYS A 2 0.99 -24.99 114.96
C LYS A 2 2.45 -25.35 114.58
N TRP A 3 2.69 -25.78 113.34
CA TRP A 3 4.04 -26.07 112.81
C TRP A 3 4.83 -24.78 112.49
N MET A 4 4.18 -23.69 112.06
CA MET A 4 4.84 -22.54 111.44
C MET A 4 5.82 -21.78 112.34
N SER A 5 5.73 -21.93 113.67
CA SER A 5 6.67 -21.36 114.65
C SER A 5 7.82 -22.29 115.03
N LYS A 6 7.85 -23.53 114.55
CA LYS A 6 8.95 -24.47 114.83
C LYS A 6 10.16 -24.12 113.98
N ARG A 7 11.31 -23.98 114.64
CA ARG A 7 12.62 -23.82 114.00
C ARG A 7 13.27 -25.18 113.82
N PHE A 8 13.54 -25.57 112.58
CA PHE A 8 14.28 -26.79 112.26
C PHE A 8 15.76 -26.42 112.20
N THR A 9 16.57 -27.05 113.04
CA THR A 9 18.01 -26.77 113.12
C THR A 9 18.75 -27.91 112.45
N PHE A 10 19.34 -27.63 111.29
CA PHE A 10 20.23 -28.53 110.60
C PHE A 10 21.64 -28.28 111.13
N VAL A 11 22.26 -29.33 111.65
CA VAL A 11 23.64 -29.29 112.15
C VAL A 11 24.49 -30.04 111.15
N VAL A 12 25.33 -29.32 110.42
CA VAL A 12 26.31 -29.93 109.51
C VAL A 12 27.60 -30.08 110.29
N ILE A 13 28.08 -31.33 110.42
CA ILE A 13 29.31 -31.66 111.14
C ILE A 13 30.36 -32.05 110.09
N PRO A 14 31.21 -31.11 109.64
CA PRO A 14 32.38 -31.44 108.82
C PRO A 14 33.54 -32.00 109.68
N ASP A 15 34.39 -32.82 109.07
CA ASP A 15 35.47 -33.55 109.75
C ASP A 15 36.65 -32.65 110.20
N ALA A 16 37.47 -33.20 111.09
CA ALA A 16 38.37 -32.56 112.07
C ALA A 16 39.29 -31.42 111.58
N ASN A 17 38.75 -30.22 111.31
CA ASN A 17 39.33 -28.90 111.66
C ASN A 17 38.43 -27.69 111.34
N GLN A 18 37.11 -27.86 111.20
CA GLN A 18 36.18 -26.77 110.87
C GLN A 18 35.11 -26.58 111.96
N SER A 19 34.60 -25.35 112.11
CA SER A 19 33.58 -25.03 113.11
C SER A 19 32.22 -25.65 112.75
N VAL A 20 31.52 -26.19 113.74
CA VAL A 20 30.16 -26.73 113.56
C VAL A 20 29.22 -25.60 113.19
N GLN A 21 28.70 -25.63 111.97
CA GLN A 21 27.75 -24.63 111.50
C GLN A 21 26.32 -25.12 111.74
N ARG A 22 25.58 -24.38 112.58
CA ARG A 22 24.17 -24.63 112.88
C ARG A 22 23.31 -23.66 112.08
N TYR A 23 22.50 -24.20 111.17
CA TYR A 23 21.54 -23.42 110.40
C TYR A 23 20.14 -23.66 110.94
N SER A 24 19.51 -22.62 111.47
CA SER A 24 18.15 -22.68 111.98
C SER A 24 17.20 -22.07 110.96
N VAL A 25 16.36 -22.91 110.36
CA VAL A 25 15.40 -22.49 109.33
C VAL A 25 13.99 -22.48 109.95
N PRO A 26 13.24 -21.37 109.85
CA PRO A 26 11.83 -21.34 110.24
C PRO A 26 11.03 -22.36 109.41
N GLY A 27 10.13 -23.12 110.04
CA GLY A 27 9.27 -24.09 109.36
C GLY A 27 8.39 -23.50 108.25
N LEU A 28 8.23 -22.18 108.23
CA LEU A 28 7.56 -21.41 107.19
C LEU A 28 8.34 -21.42 105.85
N ILE A 29 9.68 -21.37 105.90
CA ILE A 29 10.54 -21.39 104.71
C ILE A 29 10.50 -22.75 104.01
N ILE A 30 10.40 -23.84 104.79
CA ILE A 30 10.32 -25.22 104.27
C ILE A 30 9.06 -25.43 103.41
N VAL A 31 7.98 -24.71 103.68
CA VAL A 31 6.72 -24.79 102.90
C VAL A 31 6.69 -23.74 101.78
N LEU A 32 7.22 -22.53 102.02
CA LEU A 32 7.21 -21.45 101.03
C LEU A 32 8.11 -21.73 99.81
N ILE A 33 9.30 -22.31 100.02
CA ILE A 33 10.23 -22.61 98.91
C ILE A 33 9.60 -23.56 97.88
N PRO A 34 9.08 -24.75 98.24
CA PRO A 34 8.45 -25.64 97.26
C PRO A 34 7.19 -25.03 96.66
N ALA A 35 6.40 -24.26 97.43
CA ALA A 35 5.23 -23.56 96.90
C ALA A 35 5.61 -22.50 95.84
N LEU A 36 6.71 -21.76 96.07
CA LEU A 36 7.24 -20.77 95.12
C LEU A 36 7.78 -21.45 93.85
N ILE A 37 8.46 -22.58 93.99
CA ILE A 37 8.96 -23.35 92.83
C ILE A 37 7.79 -23.87 91.99
N ILE A 38 6.74 -24.40 92.62
CA ILE A 38 5.53 -24.83 91.92
C ILE A 38 4.84 -23.65 91.23
N LEU A 39 4.73 -22.50 91.90
CA LEU A 39 4.17 -21.28 91.30
C LEU A 39 4.98 -20.82 90.09
N LEU A 40 6.32 -20.82 90.19
CA LEU A 40 7.22 -20.49 89.07
C LEU A 40 7.07 -21.49 87.92
N ALA A 41 6.95 -22.79 88.21
CA ALA A 41 6.74 -23.81 87.19
C ALA A 41 5.39 -23.63 86.48
N ILE A 42 4.32 -23.28 87.21
CA ILE A 42 3.01 -22.98 86.64
C ILE A 42 3.07 -21.71 85.78
N CYS A 43 3.72 -20.64 86.26
CA CYS A 43 3.93 -19.41 85.49
C CYS A 43 4.76 -19.66 84.22
N ALA A 44 5.80 -20.48 84.30
CA ALA A 44 6.61 -20.86 83.14
C ALA A 44 5.81 -21.70 82.15
N ALA A 45 5.03 -22.68 82.62
CA ALA A 45 4.15 -23.48 81.77
C ALA A 45 3.09 -22.62 81.07
N LEU A 46 2.45 -21.69 81.79
CA LEU A 46 1.49 -20.73 81.23
C LEU A 46 2.16 -19.78 80.21
N PHE A 47 3.37 -19.32 80.50
CA PHE A 47 4.13 -18.48 79.59
C PHE A 47 4.50 -19.24 78.31
N ILE A 48 4.96 -20.50 78.43
CA ILE A 48 5.29 -21.35 77.29
C ILE A 48 4.05 -21.60 76.43
N THR A 49 2.90 -21.94 77.01
CA THR A 49 1.67 -22.21 76.23
C THR A 49 1.12 -20.97 75.52
N LEU A 50 1.12 -19.80 76.18
CA LEU A 50 0.69 -18.55 75.56
C LEU A 50 1.65 -18.05 74.49
N PHE A 51 2.96 -18.24 74.66
CA PHE A 51 3.96 -17.77 73.72
C PHE A 51 4.14 -18.72 72.53
N SER A 52 4.03 -20.04 72.75
CA SER A 52 4.10 -21.03 71.67
C SER A 52 2.95 -20.88 70.68
N GLY A 53 1.74 -20.57 71.15
CA GLY A 53 0.57 -20.34 70.29
C GLY A 53 0.69 -19.10 69.41
N LYS A 54 1.40 -18.05 69.85
CA LYS A 54 1.70 -16.87 69.04
C LYS A 54 2.81 -17.12 68.02
N ALA A 55 3.78 -17.96 68.38
CA ALA A 55 4.87 -18.33 67.47
C ALA A 55 4.40 -19.21 66.31
N SER A 56 3.39 -20.07 66.51
CA SER A 56 2.78 -20.85 65.43
C SER A 56 1.94 -19.97 64.50
N THR A 57 1.06 -19.11 65.03
CA THR A 57 0.24 -18.23 64.19
C THR A 57 1.08 -17.26 63.37
N LEU A 58 2.18 -16.75 63.92
CA LEU A 58 3.10 -15.88 63.18
C LEU A 58 3.81 -16.62 62.04
N LYS A 59 4.15 -17.90 62.22
CA LYS A 59 4.70 -18.74 61.14
C LYS A 59 3.65 -19.00 60.05
N ASP A 60 2.42 -19.28 60.44
CA ASP A 60 1.32 -19.55 59.50
C ASP A 60 0.99 -18.30 58.68
N VAL A 61 0.89 -17.14 59.33
CA VAL A 61 0.68 -15.85 58.65
C VAL A 61 1.86 -15.51 57.73
N LYS A 62 3.10 -15.74 58.17
CA LYS A 62 4.28 -15.53 57.31
C LYS A 62 4.28 -16.46 56.10
N HIS A 63 3.89 -17.72 56.29
CA HIS A 63 3.79 -18.70 55.23
C HIS A 63 2.66 -18.35 54.24
N GLN A 64 1.49 -17.93 54.74
CA GLN A 64 0.40 -17.42 53.90
C GLN A 64 0.81 -16.16 53.14
N LEU A 65 1.54 -15.25 53.78
CA LEU A 65 2.06 -14.05 53.13
C LEU A 65 3.04 -14.41 52.01
N SER A 66 3.97 -15.33 52.25
CA SER A 66 4.92 -15.76 51.21
C SER A 66 4.24 -16.50 50.06
N LEU A 67 3.20 -17.29 50.33
CA LEU A 67 2.40 -17.94 49.27
C LEU A 67 1.62 -16.91 48.44
N SER A 68 1.07 -15.89 49.10
CA SER A 68 0.38 -14.79 48.42
C SER A 68 1.36 -13.96 47.59
N GLU A 69 2.54 -13.66 48.13
CA GLU A 69 3.63 -12.93 47.45
C GLU A 69 4.08 -13.68 46.19
N SER A 70 4.34 -14.99 46.28
CA SER A 70 4.66 -15.80 45.09
C SER A 70 3.53 -15.83 44.06
N GLY A 71 2.27 -15.87 44.52
CA GLY A 71 1.12 -15.84 43.62
C GLY A 71 0.94 -14.49 42.91
N TYR A 72 1.28 -13.39 43.58
CA TYR A 72 1.29 -12.06 42.96
C TYR A 72 2.44 -11.90 41.97
N GLU A 73 3.64 -12.40 42.30
CA GLU A 73 4.78 -12.39 41.37
C GLU A 73 4.49 -13.20 40.10
N GLU A 74 3.83 -14.35 40.23
CA GLU A 74 3.41 -15.17 39.09
C GLU A 74 2.40 -14.45 38.20
N GLN A 75 1.38 -13.82 38.80
CA GLN A 75 0.40 -13.02 38.05
C GLN A 75 1.01 -11.79 37.39
N LEU A 76 1.94 -11.11 38.06
CA LEU A 76 2.63 -9.95 37.49
C LEU A 76 3.45 -10.37 36.27
N LYS A 77 4.17 -11.49 36.37
CA LYS A 77 4.92 -12.03 35.25
C LYS A 77 4.03 -12.42 34.07
N GLU A 78 2.90 -13.10 34.33
CA GLU A 78 1.93 -13.45 33.28
C GLU A 78 1.35 -12.21 32.58
N ARG A 79 1.07 -11.14 33.35
CA ARG A 79 0.59 -9.86 32.81
C ARG A 79 1.66 -9.11 32.03
N GLU A 80 2.89 -9.12 32.49
CA GLU A 80 4.03 -8.53 31.77
C GLU A 80 4.27 -9.26 30.45
N ASP A 81 4.25 -10.59 30.45
CA ASP A 81 4.40 -11.42 29.25
C ASP A 81 3.25 -11.15 28.25
N LEU A 82 2.00 -11.00 28.73
CA LEU A 82 0.85 -10.66 27.89
C LEU A 82 0.94 -9.25 27.30
N ILE A 83 1.35 -8.25 28.09
CA ILE A 83 1.53 -6.88 27.61
C ILE A 83 2.61 -6.85 26.51
N ALA A 84 3.72 -7.55 26.71
CA ALA A 84 4.77 -7.65 25.72
C ALA A 84 4.29 -8.32 24.40
N ALA A 85 3.46 -9.36 24.49
CA ALA A 85 2.85 -9.99 23.32
C ALA A 85 1.90 -9.05 22.57
N LEU A 86 1.01 -8.35 23.29
CA LEU A 86 0.09 -7.38 22.68
C LEU A 86 0.81 -6.20 22.03
N GLU A 87 1.88 -5.70 22.65
CA GLU A 87 2.73 -4.67 22.05
C GLU A 87 3.35 -5.16 20.73
N ALA A 88 3.83 -6.41 20.69
CA ALA A 88 4.35 -7.01 19.47
C ALA A 88 3.29 -7.08 18.36
N ASP A 89 2.07 -7.54 18.67
CA ASP A 89 0.98 -7.64 17.70
C ASP A 89 0.54 -6.28 17.16
N VAL A 90 0.41 -5.27 18.03
CA VAL A 90 0.07 -3.90 17.62
C VAL A 90 1.13 -3.31 16.71
N THR A 91 2.42 -3.55 16.99
CA THR A 91 3.49 -3.07 16.12
C THR A 91 3.50 -3.78 14.77
N ALA A 92 3.20 -5.09 14.73
CA ALA A 92 3.09 -5.86 13.50
C ALA A 92 1.91 -5.39 12.63
N LEU A 93 0.72 -5.25 13.23
CA LEU A 93 -0.48 -4.73 12.57
C LEU A 93 -0.26 -3.31 12.03
N SER A 94 0.37 -2.43 12.82
CA SER A 94 0.69 -1.07 12.38
C SER A 94 1.66 -1.05 11.20
N ALA A 95 2.69 -1.89 11.22
CA ALA A 95 3.63 -2.00 10.11
C ALA A 95 2.94 -2.50 8.83
N GLN A 96 2.04 -3.47 8.96
CA GLN A 96 1.32 -4.03 7.82
C GLN A 96 0.26 -3.08 7.27
N ALA A 97 -0.47 -2.36 8.12
CA ALA A 97 -1.41 -1.32 7.70
C ALA A 97 -0.69 -0.22 6.90
N LYS A 98 0.49 0.22 7.36
CA LYS A 98 1.32 1.17 6.62
C LYS A 98 1.78 0.63 5.27
N HIS A 99 2.04 -0.68 5.19
CA HIS A 99 2.41 -1.32 3.92
C HIS A 99 1.24 -1.29 2.92
N VAL A 100 0.04 -1.66 3.37
CA VAL A 100 -1.19 -1.61 2.55
C VAL A 100 -1.51 -0.18 2.12
N GLU A 101 -1.38 0.81 3.02
CA GLU A 101 -1.58 2.23 2.69
C GLU A 101 -0.63 2.70 1.58
N SER A 102 0.65 2.37 1.67
CA SER A 102 1.64 2.69 0.62
C SER A 102 1.27 2.06 -0.72
N ARG A 103 0.85 0.79 -0.73
CA ARG A 103 0.44 0.08 -1.95
C ARG A 103 -0.83 0.65 -2.56
N MET A 104 -1.80 1.01 -1.72
CA MET A 104 -3.04 1.65 -2.16
C MET A 104 -2.73 2.99 -2.84
N SER A 105 -1.83 3.80 -2.27
CA SER A 105 -1.39 5.05 -2.87
C SER A 105 -0.76 4.82 -4.26
N GLU A 106 0.14 3.85 -4.40
CA GLU A 106 0.76 3.52 -5.70
C GLU A 106 -0.27 3.11 -6.76
N ILE A 107 -1.26 2.29 -6.37
CA ILE A 107 -2.33 1.84 -7.28
C ILE A 107 -3.23 3.02 -7.70
N THR A 108 -3.59 3.90 -6.76
CA THR A 108 -4.41 5.08 -7.08
C THR A 108 -3.70 6.04 -8.03
N GLU A 109 -2.37 6.17 -7.92
CA GLU A 109 -1.57 6.95 -8.86
C GLU A 109 -1.55 6.33 -10.26
N LEU A 110 -1.35 5.00 -10.35
CA LEU A 110 -1.42 4.27 -11.62
C LEU A 110 -2.80 4.38 -12.27
N GLU A 111 -3.88 4.30 -11.48
CA GLU A 111 -5.25 4.48 -11.96
C GLU A 111 -5.45 5.88 -12.55
N LEU A 112 -4.96 6.93 -11.88
CA LEU A 112 -5.07 8.30 -12.37
C LEU A 112 -4.32 8.49 -13.69
N GLN A 113 -3.11 7.95 -13.79
CA GLN A 113 -2.33 7.96 -15.04
C GLN A 113 -3.05 7.20 -16.17
N LEU A 114 -3.69 6.08 -15.86
CA LEU A 114 -4.48 5.32 -16.83
C LEU A 114 -5.70 6.11 -17.33
N LYS A 115 -6.40 6.80 -16.42
CA LYS A 115 -7.57 7.65 -16.78
C LYS A 115 -7.16 8.80 -17.69
N GLU A 116 -6.02 9.44 -17.41
CA GLU A 116 -5.48 10.51 -18.25
C GLU A 116 -5.14 10.01 -19.66
N ILE A 117 -4.46 8.86 -19.78
CA ILE A 117 -4.10 8.27 -21.08
C ILE A 117 -5.33 7.86 -21.88
N ALA A 118 -6.33 7.28 -21.21
CA ALA A 118 -7.52 6.77 -21.88
C ALA A 118 -8.51 7.88 -22.27
N GLY A 119 -8.30 9.13 -21.85
CA GLY A 119 -9.23 10.24 -22.11
C GLY A 119 -10.63 10.00 -21.53
N ILE A 120 -10.76 9.07 -20.58
CA ILE A 120 -12.03 8.71 -19.96
C ILE A 120 -12.41 9.85 -19.01
N GLN A 121 -13.43 10.62 -19.37
CA GLN A 121 -14.04 11.56 -18.44
C GLN A 121 -14.52 10.80 -17.20
N GLU A 122 -14.37 11.44 -16.04
CA GLU A 122 -14.53 10.94 -14.66
C GLU A 122 -15.77 10.07 -14.37
N SER A 123 -16.74 10.03 -15.28
CA SER A 123 -18.06 9.42 -15.12
C SER A 123 -18.23 7.96 -15.55
N GLU A 124 -17.34 7.33 -16.33
CA GLU A 124 -17.65 6.01 -16.95
C GLU A 124 -16.98 4.78 -16.31
N VAL A 125 -15.97 4.93 -15.45
CA VAL A 125 -15.34 3.79 -14.78
C VAL A 125 -15.46 3.95 -13.27
N ARG A 126 -16.62 3.55 -12.74
CA ARG A 126 -16.70 3.09 -11.36
C ARG A 126 -16.19 1.65 -11.34
N ILE A 127 -14.92 1.46 -11.01
CA ILE A 127 -14.55 0.20 -10.37
C ILE A 127 -15.35 0.21 -9.07
N SER A 128 -16.45 -0.53 -9.05
CA SER A 128 -17.19 -0.75 -7.83
C SER A 128 -16.25 -1.46 -6.87
N SER A 129 -15.61 -0.72 -5.99
CA SER A 129 -15.12 -1.24 -4.73
C SER A 129 -16.36 -1.76 -4.01
N GLY A 130 -16.73 -3.00 -4.31
CA GLY A 130 -17.89 -3.70 -3.77
C GLY A 130 -17.65 -4.09 -2.33
N VAL A 131 -17.33 -3.12 -1.48
CA VAL A 131 -17.29 -3.27 -0.04
C VAL A 131 -18.38 -2.36 0.51
N THR A 132 -19.60 -2.88 0.51
CA THR A 132 -20.68 -2.31 1.30
C THR A 132 -20.39 -2.69 2.75
N ILE A 133 -19.75 -1.81 3.51
CA ILE A 133 -19.67 -2.00 4.96
C ILE A 133 -21.04 -1.64 5.51
N GLU A 134 -21.88 -2.65 5.73
CA GLU A 134 -23.11 -2.45 6.49
C GLU A 134 -22.75 -2.30 7.97
N GLU A 135 -22.53 -1.07 8.42
CA GLU A 135 -22.46 -0.74 9.84
C GLU A 135 -23.87 -0.83 10.45
N GLY A 136 -24.23 -2.04 10.88
CA GLY A 136 -25.41 -2.26 11.71
C GLY A 136 -25.25 -1.63 13.10
N GLY A 137 -26.37 -1.33 13.76
CA GLY A 137 -26.35 -0.81 15.14
C GLY A 137 -25.78 -1.85 16.11
N GLN A 138 -24.76 -1.47 16.88
CA GLN A 138 -24.08 -2.34 17.85
C GLN A 138 -24.29 -1.83 19.29
N GLY A 139 -24.50 -2.75 20.23
CA GLY A 139 -24.61 -2.49 21.67
C GLY A 139 -24.72 -3.78 22.49
N GLY A 140 -24.34 -3.75 23.76
CA GLY A 140 -24.33 -4.91 24.66
C GLY A 140 -23.65 -4.64 26.01
N GLU A 141 -23.63 -5.65 26.89
CA GLU A 141 -22.85 -5.63 28.14
C GLU A 141 -21.35 -5.77 27.83
N GLU A 142 -20.52 -4.87 28.38
CA GLU A 142 -19.07 -4.92 28.20
C GLU A 142 -18.47 -6.04 29.05
N LEU A 143 -18.33 -7.22 28.44
CA LEU A 143 -17.66 -8.36 29.07
C LEU A 143 -16.16 -8.29 28.75
N PRO A 144 -15.28 -8.51 29.76
CA PRO A 144 -13.86 -8.62 29.51
C PRO A 144 -13.59 -9.74 28.50
N LEU A 145 -12.90 -9.41 27.41
CA LEU A 145 -12.48 -10.39 26.41
C LEU A 145 -11.61 -11.47 27.10
N PRO A 146 -11.91 -12.77 26.90
CA PRO A 146 -11.04 -13.84 27.37
C PRO A 146 -9.65 -13.65 26.74
N VAL A 147 -8.59 -13.74 27.54
CA VAL A 147 -7.20 -13.51 27.09
C VAL A 147 -6.82 -14.34 25.86
N GLN A 148 -7.41 -15.54 25.71
CA GLN A 148 -7.20 -16.45 24.56
C GLN A 148 -7.87 -15.99 23.25
N ALA A 149 -8.87 -15.10 23.32
CA ALA A 149 -9.57 -14.60 22.13
C ALA A 149 -8.80 -13.47 21.41
N ASN A 150 -7.89 -12.78 22.11
CA ASN A 150 -7.06 -11.73 21.50
C ASN A 150 -6.08 -12.30 20.47
N ASP A 151 -5.45 -13.45 20.77
CA ASP A 151 -4.47 -14.08 19.88
C ASP A 151 -5.10 -14.53 18.54
N SER A 152 -6.34 -15.05 18.57
CA SER A 152 -7.05 -15.47 17.35
C SER A 152 -7.42 -14.29 16.48
N LEU A 153 -7.93 -13.20 17.07
CA LEU A 153 -8.39 -12.04 16.33
C LEU A 153 -7.24 -11.27 15.68
N ALA A 154 -6.12 -11.10 16.38
CA ALA A 154 -4.92 -10.47 15.82
C ALA A 154 -4.35 -11.30 14.66
N ALA A 155 -4.29 -12.63 14.81
CA ALA A 155 -3.84 -13.53 13.76
C ALA A 155 -4.76 -13.53 12.53
N GLU A 156 -6.08 -13.55 12.73
CA GLU A 156 -7.08 -13.43 11.65
C GLU A 156 -6.92 -12.10 10.89
N THR A 157 -6.79 -10.99 11.63
CA THR A 157 -6.61 -9.65 11.02
C THR A 157 -5.30 -9.55 10.23
N LEU A 158 -4.19 -10.08 10.77
CA LEU A 158 -2.91 -10.14 10.07
C LEU A 158 -3.01 -11.00 8.80
N GLN A 159 -3.74 -12.11 8.87
CA GLN A 159 -3.98 -12.98 7.72
C GLN A 159 -4.79 -12.26 6.63
N GLU A 160 -5.88 -11.57 6.99
CA GLU A 160 -6.69 -10.80 6.04
C GLU A 160 -5.89 -9.67 5.38
N LEU A 161 -5.14 -8.89 6.17
CA LEU A 161 -4.26 -7.85 5.63
C LEU A 161 -3.16 -8.43 4.74
N SER A 162 -2.64 -9.61 5.06
CA SER A 162 -1.60 -10.27 4.23
C SER A 162 -2.17 -10.76 2.90
N ALA A 163 -3.39 -11.31 2.92
CA ALA A 163 -4.09 -11.73 1.72
C ALA A 163 -4.41 -10.53 0.82
N MET A 164 -4.88 -9.42 1.40
CA MET A 164 -5.13 -8.17 0.68
C MET A 164 -3.85 -7.59 0.07
N SER A 165 -2.75 -7.56 0.83
CA SER A 165 -1.43 -7.14 0.33
C SER A 165 -0.99 -7.99 -0.86
N SER A 166 -1.15 -9.32 -0.77
CA SER A 166 -0.81 -10.24 -1.86
C SER A 166 -1.65 -10.00 -3.11
N GLN A 167 -2.95 -9.69 -2.96
CA GLN A 167 -3.81 -9.35 -4.10
C GLN A 167 -3.37 -8.03 -4.75
N MET A 168 -2.98 -7.02 -3.96
CA MET A 168 -2.46 -5.75 -4.48
C MET A 168 -1.13 -5.95 -5.22
N ASP A 169 -0.23 -6.79 -4.69
CA ASP A 169 1.04 -7.12 -5.33
C ASP A 169 0.84 -7.86 -6.67
N GLU A 170 -0.24 -8.62 -6.83
CA GLU A 170 -0.62 -9.26 -8.11
C GLU A 170 -1.30 -8.28 -9.08
N LEU A 171 -2.10 -7.33 -8.59
CA LEU A 171 -2.78 -6.33 -9.41
C LEU A 171 -1.81 -5.31 -10.03
N LYS A 172 -0.77 -4.91 -9.30
CA LYS A 172 0.22 -3.92 -9.76
C LYS A 172 0.83 -4.25 -11.14
N PRO A 173 1.45 -5.43 -11.37
CA PRO A 173 2.03 -5.75 -12.67
C PRO A 173 0.97 -5.82 -13.79
N SER A 174 -0.27 -6.20 -13.47
CA SER A 174 -1.38 -6.19 -14.43
C SER A 174 -1.75 -4.77 -14.87
N LEU A 175 -1.80 -3.81 -13.93
CA LEU A 175 -2.06 -2.40 -14.24
C LEU A 175 -0.91 -1.77 -15.03
N GLU A 176 0.34 -2.06 -14.67
CA GLU A 176 1.52 -1.60 -15.42
C GLU A 176 1.52 -2.16 -16.86
N ALA A 177 1.22 -3.45 -17.04
CA ALA A 177 1.10 -4.05 -18.37
C ALA A 177 -0.04 -3.41 -19.18
N THR A 178 -1.17 -3.11 -18.54
CA THR A 178 -2.31 -2.43 -19.17
C THR A 178 -1.93 -1.02 -19.60
N LYS A 179 -1.22 -0.27 -18.75
CA LYS A 179 -0.69 1.07 -19.06
C LYS A 179 0.21 1.04 -20.28
N GLU A 180 1.17 0.12 -20.30
CA GLU A 180 2.09 -0.02 -21.45
C GLU A 180 1.36 -0.41 -22.74
N ALA A 181 0.34 -1.27 -22.64
CA ALA A 181 -0.50 -1.62 -23.78
C ALA A 181 -1.28 -0.42 -24.32
N LEU A 182 -1.87 0.40 -23.45
CA LEU A 182 -2.59 1.62 -23.84
C LEU A 182 -1.65 2.67 -24.45
N LEU A 183 -0.50 2.94 -23.84
CA LEU A 183 0.49 3.87 -24.40
C LEU A 183 0.98 3.40 -25.79
N LYS A 184 1.18 2.10 -25.96
CA LYS A 184 1.53 1.52 -27.26
C LYS A 184 0.39 1.69 -28.27
N HIS A 185 -0.86 1.48 -27.84
CA HIS A 185 -2.02 1.66 -28.67
C HIS A 185 -2.16 3.12 -29.12
N GLN A 186 -2.08 4.07 -28.18
CA GLN A 186 -2.13 5.51 -28.45
C GLN A 186 -1.05 5.92 -29.46
N ARG A 187 0.21 5.51 -29.25
CA ARG A 187 1.30 5.79 -30.20
C ARG A 187 1.02 5.26 -31.60
N ILE A 188 0.37 4.10 -31.73
CA ILE A 188 0.00 3.55 -33.05
C ILE A 188 -1.08 4.43 -33.69
N LEU A 189 -2.06 4.91 -32.93
CA LEU A 189 -3.08 5.82 -33.45
C LEU A 189 -2.45 7.13 -33.92
N ASP A 190 -1.57 7.73 -33.12
CA ASP A 190 -0.94 9.03 -33.41
C ASP A 190 -0.17 9.01 -34.75
N ILE A 191 0.56 7.93 -35.03
CA ILE A 191 1.37 7.77 -36.25
C ILE A 191 0.59 7.17 -37.45
N THR A 192 -0.65 6.72 -37.24
CA THR A 192 -1.49 6.22 -38.33
C THR A 192 -2.24 7.40 -38.96
N PRO A 193 -2.18 7.59 -40.30
CA PRO A 193 -2.72 8.77 -40.96
C PRO A 193 -4.25 8.72 -41.08
N THR A 194 -4.96 8.88 -39.96
CA THR A 194 -6.42 8.65 -39.86
C THR A 194 -7.30 9.83 -40.25
N ILE A 195 -6.76 11.05 -40.21
CA ILE A 195 -7.51 12.28 -40.47
C ILE A 195 -7.35 12.74 -41.91
N TRP A 196 -8.32 13.52 -42.38
CA TRP A 196 -8.23 14.16 -43.68
C TRP A 196 -7.12 15.23 -43.71
N PRO A 197 -6.30 15.28 -44.77
CA PRO A 197 -5.21 16.24 -44.88
C PRO A 197 -5.64 17.62 -45.40
N ALA A 198 -6.91 17.80 -45.78
CA ALA A 198 -7.48 19.05 -46.27
C ALA A 198 -8.88 19.27 -45.64
N ASP A 199 -9.39 20.50 -45.63
CA ASP A 199 -10.79 20.79 -45.30
C ASP A 199 -11.74 20.14 -46.32
N SER A 200 -11.43 20.31 -47.61
CA SER A 200 -12.24 19.77 -48.68
C SER A 200 -12.23 18.24 -48.72
N ARG A 201 -13.43 17.66 -48.87
CA ARG A 201 -13.67 16.22 -49.07
C ARG A 201 -14.01 15.86 -50.50
N LYS A 202 -13.78 16.80 -51.42
CA LYS A 202 -14.06 16.62 -52.85
C LYS A 202 -12.96 15.79 -53.50
N ILE A 203 -13.18 14.49 -53.62
CA ILE A 203 -12.29 13.60 -54.37
C ILE A 203 -12.44 13.88 -55.87
N THR A 204 -11.35 14.29 -56.52
CA THR A 204 -11.30 14.53 -57.97
C THR A 204 -10.69 13.36 -58.73
N SER A 205 -9.86 12.55 -58.07
CA SER A 205 -9.33 11.30 -58.61
C SER A 205 -8.95 10.31 -57.50
N THR A 206 -9.34 9.05 -57.67
CA THR A 206 -9.01 7.96 -56.73
C THR A 206 -7.65 7.32 -57.04
N PHE A 207 -7.15 6.52 -56.10
CA PHE A 207 -5.99 5.66 -56.27
C PHE A 207 -6.23 4.57 -57.33
N GLY A 208 -5.16 4.09 -57.97
CA GLY A 208 -5.20 2.96 -58.89
C GLY A 208 -5.18 3.32 -60.37
N VAL A 209 -5.56 2.37 -61.23
CA VAL A 209 -5.46 2.53 -62.70
C VAL A 209 -6.52 3.50 -63.20
N ARG A 210 -6.07 4.56 -63.88
CA ARG A 210 -6.93 5.56 -64.52
C ARG A 210 -6.40 6.01 -65.87
N ARG A 211 -7.22 6.76 -66.61
CA ARG A 211 -6.78 7.46 -67.80
C ARG A 211 -6.02 8.72 -67.41
N ASP A 212 -4.74 8.79 -67.77
CA ASP A 212 -3.87 9.91 -67.47
C ASP A 212 -4.40 11.20 -68.13
N PRO A 213 -4.57 12.31 -67.37
CA PRO A 213 -5.22 13.51 -67.89
C PRO A 213 -4.39 14.27 -68.93
N PHE A 214 -3.07 14.02 -69.03
CA PHE A 214 -2.18 14.71 -69.97
C PHE A 214 -1.94 13.90 -71.25
N THR A 215 -1.70 12.59 -71.12
CA THR A 215 -1.35 11.70 -72.23
C THR A 215 -2.53 10.91 -72.76
N ARG A 216 -3.66 10.88 -72.02
CA ARG A 216 -4.86 10.09 -72.31
C ARG A 216 -4.68 8.58 -72.37
N ARG A 217 -3.54 8.05 -71.90
CA ARG A 217 -3.22 6.61 -71.80
C ARG A 217 -3.55 6.06 -70.42
N ALA A 218 -3.59 4.74 -70.26
CA ALA A 218 -3.73 4.14 -68.94
C ALA A 218 -2.46 4.38 -68.11
N ALA A 219 -2.63 4.82 -66.86
CA ALA A 219 -1.57 5.05 -65.88
C ALA A 219 -2.05 4.70 -64.48
N VAL A 220 -1.11 4.41 -63.57
CA VAL A 220 -1.42 4.19 -62.16
C VAL A 220 -1.33 5.52 -61.42
N HIS A 221 -2.36 5.83 -60.66
CA HIS A 221 -2.39 6.93 -59.72
C HIS A 221 -1.96 6.46 -58.35
N SER A 222 -0.84 6.98 -57.85
CA SER A 222 -0.18 6.57 -56.60
C SER A 222 -0.81 7.13 -55.33
N GLY A 223 -1.89 7.91 -55.44
CA GLY A 223 -2.53 8.58 -54.33
C GLY A 223 -3.99 8.96 -54.60
N LEU A 224 -4.47 9.90 -53.81
CA LEU A 224 -5.82 10.47 -53.83
C LEU A 224 -5.73 11.97 -54.15
N ASP A 225 -6.47 12.42 -55.16
CA ASP A 225 -6.55 13.85 -55.49
C ASP A 225 -7.77 14.46 -54.79
N LEU A 226 -7.52 15.45 -53.94
CA LEU A 226 -8.54 16.23 -53.21
C LEU A 226 -8.61 17.64 -53.82
N GLY A 227 -9.72 17.94 -54.50
CA GLY A 227 -9.95 19.26 -55.08
C GLY A 227 -10.30 20.29 -54.02
N GLY A 228 -9.76 21.49 -54.13
CA GLY A 228 -10.03 22.62 -53.23
C GLY A 228 -9.59 23.92 -53.89
N ASP A 229 -9.63 25.01 -53.13
CA ASP A 229 -9.20 26.32 -53.60
C ASP A 229 -7.72 26.55 -53.26
N ARG A 230 -7.03 27.27 -54.17
CA ARG A 230 -5.61 27.57 -53.95
C ARG A 230 -5.47 28.43 -52.70
N GLY A 231 -4.65 27.98 -51.75
CA GLY A 231 -4.49 28.63 -50.45
C GLY A 231 -5.17 27.88 -49.29
N ASP A 232 -6.05 26.92 -49.58
CA ASP A 232 -6.70 26.12 -48.53
C ASP A 232 -5.66 25.43 -47.63
N PRO A 233 -5.90 25.36 -46.32
CA PRO A 233 -4.93 24.79 -45.39
C PRO A 233 -4.78 23.28 -45.59
N ILE A 234 -3.54 22.81 -45.54
CA ILE A 234 -3.16 21.39 -45.61
C ILE A 234 -2.51 20.98 -44.31
N TYR A 235 -2.94 19.82 -43.79
CA TYR A 235 -2.61 19.34 -42.46
C TYR A 235 -1.84 18.02 -42.47
N ALA A 236 -0.96 17.83 -41.49
CA ALA A 236 -0.32 16.53 -41.25
C ALA A 236 -1.37 15.51 -40.83
N ALA A 237 -1.41 14.36 -41.51
CA ALA A 237 -2.42 13.34 -41.29
C ALA A 237 -2.12 12.46 -40.06
N ALA A 238 -0.88 12.51 -39.57
CA ALA A 238 -0.37 11.78 -38.42
C ALA A 238 0.87 12.47 -37.84
N ASP A 239 1.23 12.10 -36.61
CA ASP A 239 2.48 12.50 -35.96
C ASP A 239 3.68 11.99 -36.75
N GLY A 240 4.70 12.83 -36.93
CA GLY A 240 5.90 12.42 -37.66
C GLY A 240 6.98 13.49 -37.75
N VAL A 241 7.97 13.19 -38.59
CA VAL A 241 9.09 14.09 -38.88
C VAL A 241 9.13 14.35 -40.38
N VAL A 242 9.24 15.63 -40.75
CA VAL A 242 9.35 16.05 -42.15
C VAL A 242 10.70 15.58 -42.72
N THR A 243 10.67 14.69 -43.70
CA THR A 243 11.87 14.16 -44.37
C THR A 243 12.21 14.92 -45.64
N LEU A 244 11.23 15.60 -46.25
CA LEU A 244 11.41 16.39 -47.46
C LEU A 244 10.45 17.58 -47.47
N SER A 245 10.95 18.76 -47.85
CA SER A 245 10.15 19.97 -48.06
C SER A 245 10.78 20.83 -49.15
N GLU A 246 10.51 20.51 -50.42
CA GLU A 246 11.17 21.16 -51.56
C GLU A 246 10.24 21.24 -52.78
N ARG A 247 10.75 21.84 -53.85
CA ARG A 247 10.05 21.94 -55.14
C ARG A 247 10.75 21.06 -56.16
N THR A 248 10.10 19.98 -56.57
CA THR A 248 10.63 19.04 -57.56
C THR A 248 9.65 18.79 -58.69
N TYR A 249 10.14 18.54 -59.89
CA TYR A 249 9.29 18.10 -61.00
C TYR A 249 9.19 16.56 -60.97
N PRO A 250 8.01 15.95 -61.17
CA PRO A 250 6.71 16.54 -61.54
C PRO A 250 5.85 17.03 -60.36
N TYR A 251 6.32 16.84 -59.15
CA TYR A 251 5.60 16.97 -57.88
C TYR A 251 5.16 18.39 -57.48
N GLY A 252 5.80 19.42 -58.04
CA GLY A 252 5.60 20.79 -57.60
C GLY A 252 6.20 21.03 -56.23
N ASN A 253 5.62 21.95 -55.47
CA ASN A 253 5.97 22.07 -54.05
C ASN A 253 5.40 20.87 -53.30
N ASN A 254 6.24 20.17 -52.56
CA ASN A 254 5.81 18.97 -51.87
C ASN A 254 6.49 18.79 -50.52
N ILE A 255 5.78 18.06 -49.65
CA ILE A 255 6.20 17.72 -48.30
C ILE A 255 6.06 16.21 -48.15
N ILE A 256 7.05 15.59 -47.51
CA ILE A 256 7.01 14.18 -47.12
C ILE A 256 7.20 14.11 -45.61
N ILE A 257 6.33 13.35 -44.94
CA ILE A 257 6.38 13.12 -43.50
C ILE A 257 6.57 11.63 -43.25
N ASN A 258 7.60 11.29 -42.47
CA ASN A 258 7.83 9.95 -41.98
C ASN A 258 7.20 9.81 -40.58
N HIS A 259 6.28 8.86 -40.44
CA HIS A 259 5.55 8.60 -39.21
C HIS A 259 6.16 7.47 -38.36
N GLY A 260 7.29 6.91 -38.81
CA GLY A 260 7.90 5.71 -38.24
C GLY A 260 7.20 4.43 -38.71
N ARG A 261 7.71 3.27 -38.28
CA ARG A 261 7.19 1.94 -38.65
C ARG A 261 6.96 1.74 -40.16
N SER A 262 7.80 2.36 -40.99
CA SER A 262 7.71 2.33 -42.46
C SER A 262 6.41 2.91 -43.02
N ILE A 263 5.81 3.88 -42.31
CA ILE A 263 4.65 4.66 -42.77
C ILE A 263 5.13 6.05 -43.16
N GLU A 264 4.78 6.48 -44.38
CA GLU A 264 5.10 7.80 -44.92
C GLU A 264 3.86 8.39 -45.60
N THR A 265 3.69 9.71 -45.50
CA THR A 265 2.67 10.45 -46.27
C THR A 265 3.33 11.50 -47.15
N ARG A 266 2.74 11.74 -48.32
CA ARG A 266 3.20 12.79 -49.26
C ARG A 266 2.10 13.76 -49.59
N TYR A 267 2.47 15.03 -49.64
CA TYR A 267 1.60 16.17 -49.92
C TYR A 267 2.14 16.93 -51.11
N LEU A 268 1.43 16.88 -52.22
CA LEU A 268 1.95 17.26 -53.53
C LEU A 268 1.14 18.41 -54.13
N HIS A 269 1.73 19.08 -55.14
CA HIS A 269 1.14 20.21 -55.87
C HIS A 269 0.84 21.45 -55.02
N LEU A 270 1.45 21.59 -53.84
CA LEU A 270 1.19 22.66 -52.88
C LEU A 270 1.47 24.06 -53.46
N ASN A 271 0.76 25.06 -52.94
CA ASN A 271 1.05 26.47 -53.22
C ASN A 271 2.25 26.95 -52.39
N LYS A 272 2.23 26.61 -51.11
CA LYS A 272 3.23 27.00 -50.11
C LYS A 272 3.50 25.84 -49.16
N ARG A 273 4.76 25.70 -48.75
CA ARG A 273 5.20 24.79 -47.69
C ARG A 273 5.42 25.64 -46.44
N LEU A 274 4.89 25.22 -45.31
CA LEU A 274 4.97 25.94 -44.03
C LEU A 274 5.91 25.25 -43.02
N VAL A 275 6.46 24.10 -43.38
CA VAL A 275 7.39 23.32 -42.57
C VAL A 275 8.68 23.01 -43.34
N GLU A 276 9.77 22.82 -42.60
CA GLU A 276 11.10 22.51 -43.12
C GLU A 276 11.54 21.08 -42.76
N VAL A 277 12.55 20.57 -43.46
CA VAL A 277 13.11 19.23 -43.20
C VAL A 277 13.64 19.15 -41.77
N GLY A 278 13.32 18.07 -41.06
CA GLY A 278 13.68 17.84 -39.65
C GLY A 278 12.64 18.37 -38.65
N ALA A 279 11.63 19.11 -39.09
CA ALA A 279 10.54 19.54 -38.22
C ALA A 279 9.73 18.32 -37.72
N THR A 280 9.44 18.28 -36.42
CA THR A 280 8.45 17.35 -35.84
C THR A 280 7.08 17.99 -35.98
N VAL A 281 6.12 17.23 -36.49
CA VAL A 281 4.73 17.66 -36.68
C VAL A 281 3.80 16.71 -35.95
N LYS A 282 2.72 17.26 -35.41
CA LYS A 282 1.61 16.53 -34.79
C LYS A 282 0.49 16.32 -35.78
N LYS A 283 -0.28 15.26 -35.57
CA LYS A 283 -1.53 15.01 -36.29
C LYS A 283 -2.42 16.25 -36.18
N GLY A 284 -2.81 16.79 -37.33
CA GLY A 284 -3.63 18.01 -37.44
C GLY A 284 -2.83 19.32 -37.55
N ASP A 285 -1.51 19.30 -37.48
CA ASP A 285 -0.70 20.51 -37.66
C ASP A 285 -0.81 21.05 -39.08
N LEU A 286 -0.89 22.38 -39.22
CA LEU A 286 -0.85 23.06 -40.51
C LEU A 286 0.55 22.97 -41.12
N ILE A 287 0.69 22.29 -42.26
CA ILE A 287 1.98 22.04 -42.92
C ILE A 287 2.15 22.76 -44.26
N GLY A 288 1.05 23.21 -44.88
CA GLY A 288 1.10 23.84 -46.19
C GLY A 288 -0.22 24.42 -46.63
N GLU A 289 -0.21 24.90 -47.87
CA GLU A 289 -1.39 25.44 -48.55
C GLU A 289 -1.61 24.69 -49.88
N LEU A 290 -2.87 24.36 -50.18
CA LEU A 290 -3.27 23.70 -51.41
C LEU A 290 -2.87 24.54 -52.62
N GLY A 291 -2.42 23.89 -53.68
CA GLY A 291 -1.94 24.59 -54.86
C GLY A 291 -2.33 23.94 -56.18
N ASN A 292 -1.55 24.33 -57.19
CA ASN A 292 -1.67 23.86 -58.57
C ASN A 292 -0.27 23.85 -59.21
N THR A 293 0.75 23.41 -58.45
CA THR A 293 2.15 23.45 -58.91
C THR A 293 2.62 22.11 -59.47
N GLY A 294 3.65 22.13 -60.33
CA GLY A 294 4.14 20.90 -60.96
C GLY A 294 3.19 20.41 -62.06
N ARG A 295 3.02 19.09 -62.16
CA ARG A 295 2.19 18.44 -63.18
C ARG A 295 0.74 18.32 -62.70
N SER A 296 0.02 19.43 -62.76
CA SER A 296 -1.37 19.53 -62.32
C SER A 296 -2.26 20.20 -63.38
N THR A 297 -3.52 19.80 -63.48
CA THR A 297 -4.51 20.38 -64.41
C THR A 297 -5.39 21.45 -63.77
N GLY A 298 -5.41 21.55 -62.45
CA GLY A 298 -6.22 22.50 -61.69
C GLY A 298 -5.95 22.39 -60.19
N PRO A 299 -6.44 23.32 -59.35
CA PRO A 299 -6.18 23.29 -57.91
C PRO A 299 -6.63 21.99 -57.23
N HIS A 300 -5.68 21.27 -56.64
CA HIS A 300 -5.92 20.09 -55.80
C HIS A 300 -4.71 19.78 -54.92
N LEU A 301 -4.93 19.01 -53.86
CA LEU A 301 -3.89 18.27 -53.15
C LEU A 301 -3.81 16.87 -53.76
N HIS A 302 -2.61 16.45 -54.16
CA HIS A 302 -2.35 15.03 -54.38
C HIS A 302 -1.74 14.45 -53.10
N TYR A 303 -2.41 13.45 -52.53
CA TYR A 303 -2.08 12.86 -51.25
C TYR A 303 -1.75 11.38 -51.39
N GLU A 304 -0.59 10.96 -50.90
CA GLU A 304 -0.15 9.55 -50.94
C GLU A 304 0.06 9.02 -49.53
N VAL A 305 -0.26 7.74 -49.34
CA VAL A 305 0.10 6.95 -48.16
C VAL A 305 1.01 5.82 -48.63
N ILE A 306 2.15 5.67 -47.99
CA ILE A 306 3.17 4.68 -48.31
C ILE A 306 3.40 3.82 -47.06
N VAL A 307 3.26 2.50 -47.21
CA VAL A 307 3.45 1.54 -46.13
C VAL A 307 4.42 0.47 -46.60
N GLY A 308 5.51 0.27 -45.84
CA GLY A 308 6.53 -0.71 -46.22
C GLY A 308 7.27 -0.39 -47.53
N GLY A 309 7.21 0.87 -48.00
CA GLY A 309 7.78 1.30 -49.27
C GLY A 309 6.84 1.18 -50.47
N GLU A 310 5.62 0.69 -50.29
CA GLU A 310 4.61 0.59 -51.36
C GLU A 310 3.51 1.65 -51.21
N HIS A 311 3.08 2.23 -52.32
CA HIS A 311 1.93 3.12 -52.36
C HIS A 311 0.64 2.32 -52.14
N VAL A 312 -0.16 2.73 -51.16
CA VAL A 312 -1.45 2.10 -50.84
C VAL A 312 -2.59 3.08 -51.06
N ASP A 313 -3.81 2.57 -51.22
CA ASP A 313 -5.00 3.40 -51.29
C ASP A 313 -5.14 4.22 -49.98
N PRO A 314 -5.14 5.57 -50.04
CA PRO A 314 -5.32 6.39 -48.84
C PRO A 314 -6.74 6.31 -48.26
N MET A 315 -7.76 6.00 -49.09
CA MET A 315 -9.17 6.12 -48.71
C MET A 315 -9.56 5.33 -47.44
N PRO A 316 -9.09 4.08 -47.21
CA PRO A 316 -9.40 3.33 -46.00
C PRO A 316 -8.82 3.91 -44.72
N TYR A 317 -7.82 4.81 -44.81
CA TYR A 317 -7.21 5.45 -43.66
C TYR A 317 -8.00 6.70 -43.22
N LEU A 318 -8.63 7.43 -44.14
CA LEU A 318 -9.30 8.71 -43.89
C LEU A 318 -10.67 8.55 -43.21
N LYS A 319 -10.68 8.19 -41.93
CA LYS A 319 -11.88 7.84 -41.15
C LYS A 319 -12.39 8.96 -40.25
N GLU A 320 -11.50 9.84 -39.81
CA GLU A 320 -11.76 10.80 -38.75
C GLU A 320 -11.72 12.23 -39.27
N ASP A 321 -12.61 13.07 -38.73
CA ASP A 321 -12.47 14.52 -38.88
C ASP A 321 -11.41 15.03 -37.90
N ARG A 322 -10.77 16.15 -38.26
CA ARG A 322 -9.84 16.83 -37.34
C ARG A 322 -10.65 17.34 -36.15
N GLU A 323 -10.22 17.03 -34.93
CA GLU A 323 -10.76 17.69 -33.74
C GLU A 323 -10.33 19.17 -33.78
N GLU A 324 -11.30 20.08 -33.76
CA GLU A 324 -11.04 21.51 -33.57
C GLU A 324 -10.54 21.71 -32.14
N LYS A 325 -9.26 22.04 -31.98
CA LYS A 325 -8.68 22.48 -30.71
C LYS A 325 -8.84 23.99 -30.51
#